data_AF-Q0G9H1-F1
#
_entry.id   AF-Q0G9H1-F1
#
_cell.length_a   1.000
_cell.length_b   1.000
_cell.length_c   1.000
_cell.angle_alpha   90.00
_cell.angle_beta   90.00
_cell.angle_gamma   90.00
#
_symmetry.space_group_name_H-M   'P 1'
#
loop_
_entity.id
_entity.type
_entity.pdbx_description
1 polymer ?
#
loop_
_entity_poly.entity_id
_entity_poly.type
_entity_poly.pdbx_seq_one_letter_code
_entity_poly.pdbx_strand_id
1 'polypeptide(L)' 'MAVPKKRTSMSKKRIRRNIWKKKGYWAAVKALSLAKSISTGHSKSFFVRQTSNKALE' A
#
# COMPACT_ATOMS: atom_id res chain seq x y z
N MET A 1 23.08 -28.17 -7.34
CA MET A 1 21.83 -27.43 -7.00
C MET A 1 20.65 -28.37 -7.12
N ALA A 2 19.66 -28.28 -6.21
CA ALA A 2 18.44 -29.07 -6.31
C ALA A 2 17.52 -28.55 -7.43
N VAL A 3 16.96 -29.46 -8.23
CA VAL A 3 16.09 -29.14 -9.38
C VAL A 3 14.67 -29.64 -9.10
N PRO A 4 13.61 -28.85 -9.37
CA PRO A 4 12.24 -29.29 -9.13
C PRO A 4 11.86 -30.43 -10.09
N LYS A 5 11.41 -31.57 -9.55
CA LYS A 5 10.99 -32.73 -10.34
C LYS A 5 9.75 -32.47 -11.21
N LYS A 6 8.85 -31.59 -10.75
CA LYS A 6 7.62 -31.19 -11.44
C LYS A 6 7.42 -29.69 -11.32
N ARG A 7 6.84 -29.08 -12.35
CA ARG A 7 6.44 -27.67 -12.30
C ARG A 7 5.36 -27.45 -11.25
N THR A 8 5.35 -26.25 -10.66
CA THR A 8 4.28 -25.85 -9.75
C THR A 8 2.95 -25.76 -10.49
N SER A 9 1.88 -26.28 -9.88
CA SER A 9 0.54 -26.19 -10.47
C SER A 9 0.09 -24.73 -10.57
N MET A 10 -0.81 -24.45 -11.51
CA MET A 10 -1.32 -23.10 -11.72
C MET A 10 -2.00 -22.54 -10.47
N SER A 11 -2.73 -23.36 -9.73
CA SER A 11 -3.35 -22.99 -8.45
C SER A 11 -2.30 -22.57 -7.42
N LYS A 12 -1.27 -23.40 -7.17
CA LYS A 12 -0.18 -23.09 -6.23
C LYS A 12 0.56 -21.81 -6.61
N LYS A 13 0.80 -21.59 -7.92
CA LYS A 13 1.39 -20.34 -8.43
C LYS A 13 0.52 -19.11 -8.15
N ARG A 14 -0.80 -19.22 -8.33
CA ARG A 14 -1.76 -18.12 -8.04
C ARG A 14 -1.82 -17.80 -6.55
N ILE A 15 -1.87 -18.80 -5.68
CA ILE A 15 -1.90 -18.61 -4.22
C ILE A 15 -0.70 -17.79 -3.74
N ARG A 16 0.52 -18.14 -4.16
CA ARG A 16 1.72 -17.37 -3.77
C ARG A 16 1.67 -15.93 -4.25
N ARG A 17 1.22 -15.69 -5.49
CA ARG A 17 1.05 -14.32 -6.02
C ARG A 17 -0.01 -13.53 -5.25
N ASN A 18 -1.11 -14.17 -4.85
CA ASN A 18 -2.15 -13.52 -4.06
C ASN A 18 -1.66 -13.14 -2.66
N ILE A 19 -0.82 -13.96 -2.02
CA ILE A 19 -0.19 -13.61 -0.73
C ILE A 19 0.67 -12.35 -0.89
N TRP A 20 1.46 -12.25 -1.96
CA TRP A 20 2.25 -11.05 -2.24
C TRP A 20 1.35 -9.82 -2.48
N LYS A 21 0.29 -9.96 -3.30
CA LYS A 21 -0.69 -8.88 -3.56
C LYS A 21 -1.45 -8.45 -2.31
N LYS A 22 -1.76 -9.35 -1.38
CA LYS A 22 -2.47 -9.06 -0.13
C LYS A 22 -1.74 -8.04 0.75
N LYS A 23 -0.40 -7.95 0.65
CA LYS A 23 0.37 -6.93 1.36
C LYS A 23 -0.02 -5.50 0.96
N GLY A 24 -0.34 -5.28 -0.32
CA GLY A 24 -0.77 -3.98 -0.84
C GLY A 24 -2.10 -3.52 -0.24
N TYR A 25 -3.04 -4.44 -0.03
CA TYR A 25 -4.32 -4.13 0.61
C TYR A 25 -4.13 -3.55 2.02
N TRP A 26 -3.29 -4.18 2.85
CA TRP A 26 -2.99 -3.68 4.19
C TRP A 26 -2.30 -2.32 4.19
N ALA A 27 -1.40 -2.08 3.22
CA ALA A 27 -0.78 -0.77 3.05
C ALA A 27 -1.81 0.30 2.67
N ALA A 28 -2.76 -0.03 1.79
CA ALA A 28 -3.82 0.88 1.37
C ALA A 28 -4.74 1.28 2.54
N VAL A 29 -5.13 0.32 3.38
CA VAL A 29 -5.96 0.59 4.57
C VAL A 29 -5.25 1.55 5.53
N LYS A 30 -3.96 1.31 5.81
CA LYS A 30 -3.16 2.21 6.67
C LYS A 30 -2.99 3.59 6.05
N ALA A 31 -2.73 3.67 4.75
CA ALA A 31 -2.58 4.93 4.04
C ALA A 31 -3.87 5.76 4.05
N LEU A 32 -5.04 5.13 3.86
CA LEU A 32 -6.33 5.81 3.90
C LEU A 32 -6.63 6.38 5.29
N SER A 33 -6.40 5.60 6.34
CA SER A 33 -6.56 6.06 7.73
C SER A 33 -5.65 7.25 8.03
N LEU A 34 -4.39 7.16 7.61
CA LEU A 34 -3.43 8.24 7.78
C LEU A 34 -3.83 9.51 7.02
N ALA A 35 -4.24 9.39 5.75
CA ALA A 35 -4.69 10.52 4.95
C ALA A 35 -5.90 11.24 5.58
N LYS A 36 -6.87 10.49 6.10
CA LYS A 36 -8.02 11.06 6.84
C LYS A 36 -7.56 11.82 8.08
N SER A 37 -6.62 11.27 8.85
CA SER A 37 -6.06 11.94 10.04
C SER A 37 -5.28 13.22 9.72
N ILE A 38 -4.55 13.24 8.60
CA ILE A 38 -3.82 14.43 8.12
C ILE A 38 -4.80 15.49 7.61
N SER A 39 -5.87 15.08 6.92
CA SER A 39 -6.82 16.01 6.29
C SER A 39 -7.56 16.92 7.28
N THR A 40 -7.71 16.50 8.55
CA THR A 40 -8.33 17.35 9.57
C THR A 40 -7.38 18.44 10.07
N GLY A 41 -6.06 18.27 9.95
CA GLY A 41 -5.07 19.24 10.45
C GLY A 41 -4.95 19.32 11.98
N HIS A 42 -5.60 18.42 12.73
CA HIS A 42 -5.57 18.42 14.21
C HIS A 42 -4.36 17.67 14.78
N SER A 43 -3.68 16.88 13.96
CA SER A 43 -2.57 16.00 14.33
C SER A 43 -1.27 16.80 14.45
N LYS A 44 -0.80 17.03 15.69
CA LYS A 44 0.43 17.80 15.98
C LYS A 44 1.74 17.05 15.71
N SER A 45 1.69 15.74 15.51
CA SER A 45 2.88 14.89 15.34
C SER A 45 3.34 14.76 13.89
N PHE A 46 2.50 15.10 12.91
CA PHE A 46 2.77 14.86 11.50
C PHE A 46 2.83 16.19 10.73
N PHE A 47 4.00 16.50 10.17
CA PHE A 47 4.21 17.71 9.38
C PHE A 47 4.11 17.41 7.88
N VAL A 48 3.23 18.11 7.18
CA VAL A 48 3.13 18.07 5.71
C VAL A 48 3.41 19.47 5.19
N ARG A 49 4.36 19.58 4.26
CA ARG A 49 4.64 20.85 3.58
C ARG A 49 3.42 21.21 2.73
N GLN A 50 2.69 22.24 3.13
CA GLN A 50 1.66 22.84 2.28
C GLN A 50 2.37 23.57 1.14
N THR A 51 2.35 23.00 -0.06
CA THR A 51 2.60 23.80 -1.26
C THR A 51 1.35 24.64 -1.47
N SER A 52 1.47 25.95 -1.32
CA SER A 52 0.38 26.87 -1.58
C SER A 52 -0.10 26.67 -3.02
N ASN A 53 -1.23 25.97 -3.19
CA ASN A 53 -2.05 26.09 -4.38
C ASN A 53 -2.71 27.47 -4.26
N LYS A 54 -1.93 28.52 -4.54
CA LYS A 54 -2.52 29.83 -4.79
C LYS A 54 -3.39 29.58 -6.02
N ALA A 55 -4.71 29.55 -5.84
CA ALA A 55 -5.62 29.58 -6.96
C ALA A 55 -5.19 30.81 -7.77
N LEU A 56 -4.64 30.56 -8.96
CA LEU A 56 -4.49 31.60 -9.96
C LEU A 56 -5.91 31.89 -10.43
N GLU A 57 -6.56 32.83 -9.73
CA GLU A 57 -7.61 33.64 -10.34
C GLU A 57 -6.98 34.51 -11.44
#